data_AF-A0A4P7W1M1-F1
#
_entry.id   AF-A0A4P7W1M1-F1
#
_cell.length_a   1.000
_cell.length_b   1.000
_cell.length_c   1.000
_cell.angle_alpha   90.00
_cell.angle_beta   90.00
_cell.angle_gamma   90.00
#
_symmetry.space_group_name_H-M   'P 1'
#
loop_
_entity.id
_entity.type
_entity.pdbx_description
1 polymer ?
#
loop_
_entity_poly.entity_id
_entity_poly.type
_entity_poly.pdbx_seq_one_letter_code
_entity_poly.pdbx_strand_id
1 'polypeptide(L)'
;MNALAIHLYLTIRYINLSFNYFCNFYRIIVMKKLLIFIFCSLILTACEDEPEVDFNFPDDIINKGIKFGPSYDVKTLYFNAPRKSEPKVSVEEITHTYEEWLSTQCYYDDGKWILRIAVSGNDKNSDRRGYVNLKVGKSMTKITVIQKIDNITIQTQPQILPNTGGELKIRFISAEKPKVAINYPAQSNSTWCSLGEITEVDEDTYEVPVSYKENTTYGRIAKLWITTGRDNKVLLSSSVRNSLMNQR
;
A
#
# COMPACT_ATOMS: atom_id res chain seq x y z
N MET A 1 -24.54 83.85 -50.15
CA MET A 1 -24.53 83.79 -48.67
C MET A 1 -24.79 82.39 -48.08
N ASN A 2 -24.72 81.30 -48.87
CA ASN A 2 -25.06 79.94 -48.40
C ASN A 2 -23.82 79.02 -48.22
N ALA A 3 -22.75 79.22 -49.00
CA ALA A 3 -21.59 78.32 -49.00
C ALA A 3 -20.79 78.34 -47.68
N LEU A 4 -20.62 79.53 -47.08
CA LEU A 4 -19.89 79.67 -45.80
C LEU A 4 -20.61 78.96 -44.65
N ALA A 5 -21.94 79.06 -44.59
CA ALA A 5 -22.75 78.43 -43.56
C ALA A 5 -22.74 76.90 -43.68
N ILE A 6 -22.85 76.37 -44.91
CA ILE A 6 -22.74 74.92 -45.19
C ILE A 6 -21.34 74.41 -44.81
N HIS A 7 -20.29 75.16 -45.14
CA HIS A 7 -18.92 74.78 -44.82
C HIS A 7 -18.69 74.76 -43.30
N LEU A 8 -19.18 75.77 -42.57
CA LEU A 8 -19.10 75.82 -41.11
C LEU A 8 -19.87 74.66 -40.46
N TYR A 9 -21.07 74.35 -40.96
CA TYR A 9 -21.89 73.23 -40.48
C TYR A 9 -21.19 71.88 -40.66
N LEU A 10 -20.58 71.65 -41.83
CA LEU A 10 -19.83 70.42 -42.10
C LEU A 10 -18.59 70.31 -41.23
N THR A 11 -17.87 71.40 -41.00
CA THR A 11 -16.69 71.42 -40.12
C THR A 11 -17.05 71.12 -38.66
N ILE A 12 -18.12 71.73 -38.14
CA ILE A 12 -18.59 71.44 -36.77
C ILE A 12 -19.04 69.98 -36.63
N ARG A 13 -19.75 69.44 -37.63
CA ARG A 13 -20.18 68.03 -37.65
C ARG A 13 -18.98 67.08 -37.71
N TYR A 14 -17.96 67.40 -38.51
CA TYR A 14 -16.73 66.62 -38.62
C TYR A 14 -15.94 66.61 -37.31
N ILE A 15 -15.81 67.77 -36.65
CA ILE A 15 -15.16 67.88 -35.34
C ILE A 15 -15.93 67.03 -34.30
N ASN A 16 -17.25 67.16 -34.23
CA ASN A 16 -18.07 66.41 -33.28
C ASN A 16 -17.96 64.88 -33.50
N LEU A 17 -18.00 64.44 -34.76
CA LEU A 17 -17.82 63.03 -35.11
C LEU A 17 -16.42 62.53 -34.69
N SER A 18 -15.38 63.33 -34.95
CA SER A 18 -13.99 62.99 -34.62
C SER A 18 -13.77 62.87 -33.11
N PHE A 19 -14.34 63.79 -32.32
CA PHE A 19 -14.29 63.73 -30.85
C PHE A 19 -15.04 62.51 -30.29
N ASN A 20 -16.17 62.14 -30.88
CA ASN A 20 -16.95 60.98 -30.43
C ASN A 20 -16.19 59.66 -30.70
N TYR A 21 -15.56 59.52 -31.87
CA TYR A 21 -14.68 58.39 -32.17
C TYR A 21 -13.47 58.33 -31.23
N PHE A 22 -12.84 59.46 -30.94
CA PHE A 22 -11.70 59.54 -30.01
C PHE A 22 -12.09 59.10 -28.60
N CYS A 23 -13.23 59.56 -28.08
CA CYS A 23 -13.74 59.16 -26.76
C CYS A 23 -14.06 57.66 -26.69
N ASN A 24 -14.65 57.10 -27.74
CA ASN A 24 -14.92 55.65 -27.81
C ASN A 24 -13.62 54.84 -27.84
N PHE A 25 -12.61 55.29 -28.60
CA PHE A 25 -11.30 54.63 -28.65
C PHE A 25 -10.61 54.63 -27.28
N TYR A 26 -10.62 55.78 -26.59
CA TYR A 26 -10.10 55.89 -25.23
C TYR A 26 -10.84 54.95 -24.26
N ARG A 27 -12.18 54.88 -24.33
CA ARG A 27 -12.99 54.00 -23.48
C ARG A 27 -12.66 52.52 -23.68
N ILE A 28 -12.42 52.09 -24.92
CA ILE A 28 -12.00 50.72 -25.22
C ILE A 28 -10.62 50.41 -24.62
N ILE A 29 -9.67 51.34 -24.73
CA ILE A 29 -8.33 51.17 -24.14
C ILE A 29 -8.40 51.07 -22.61
N VAL A 30 -9.17 51.94 -21.96
CA VAL A 30 -9.35 51.93 -20.50
C VAL A 30 -10.01 50.63 -20.04
N MET A 31 -11.07 50.19 -20.72
CA MET A 31 -11.75 48.91 -20.42
C MET A 31 -10.80 47.72 -20.58
N LYS A 32 -9.97 47.67 -21.63
CA LYS A 32 -8.97 46.61 -21.84
C LYS A 32 -7.92 46.59 -20.73
N LYS A 33 -7.39 47.75 -20.32
CA LYS A 33 -6.42 47.84 -19.23
C LYS A 33 -7.01 47.38 -17.89
N LEU A 34 -8.26 47.75 -17.62
CA LEU A 34 -8.97 47.31 -16.41
C LEU A 34 -9.17 45.79 -16.40
N LEU A 35 -9.57 45.20 -17.54
CA LEU A 35 -9.75 43.75 -17.67
C LEU A 35 -8.44 42.98 -17.47
N ILE A 36 -7.34 43.47 -18.03
CA ILE A 36 -5.99 42.89 -17.82
C ILE A 36 -5.60 42.98 -16.35
N PHE A 37 -5.82 44.13 -15.70
CA PHE A 37 -5.50 44.30 -14.28
C PHE A 37 -6.31 43.36 -13.38
N ILE A 38 -7.61 43.20 -13.65
CA ILE A 38 -8.48 42.25 -12.93
C ILE A 38 -7.99 40.82 -13.15
N PHE A 39 -7.66 40.45 -14.39
CA PHE A 39 -7.15 39.11 -14.70
C PHE A 39 -5.81 38.82 -14.02
N CYS A 40 -4.86 39.77 -14.02
CA CYS A 40 -3.61 39.65 -13.28
C CYS A 40 -3.83 39.54 -11.76
N SER A 41 -4.78 40.31 -11.22
CA SER A 41 -5.13 40.25 -9.78
C SER A 41 -5.77 38.92 -9.40
N LEU A 42 -6.59 38.34 -10.29
CA LEU A 42 -7.16 37.00 -10.13
C LEU A 42 -6.09 35.90 -10.18
N ILE A 43 -5.09 36.02 -11.06
CA ILE A 43 -3.96 35.08 -11.12
C ILE A 43 -3.10 35.18 -9.86
N LEU A 44 -2.83 36.40 -9.38
CA LEU A 44 -2.04 36.62 -8.16
C LEU A 44 -2.75 36.10 -6.90
N THR A 45 -4.09 36.20 -6.84
CA THR A 45 -4.88 35.62 -5.74
C THR A 45 -5.02 34.10 -5.84
N ALA A 46 -4.96 33.51 -7.04
CA ALA A 46 -4.89 32.06 -7.20
C ALA A 46 -3.53 31.46 -6.79
N CYS A 47 -2.50 32.30 -6.63
CA CYS A 47 -1.22 31.94 -6.04
C CYS A 47 -1.29 32.12 -4.52
N GLU A 48 -2.25 31.45 -3.86
CA GLU A 48 -2.21 31.32 -2.41
C GLU A 48 -0.98 30.50 -2.03
N ASP A 49 -0.13 31.05 -1.16
CA ASP A 49 0.97 30.33 -0.53
C ASP A 49 0.41 29.13 0.24
N GLU A 50 0.52 27.93 -0.34
CA GLU A 50 0.20 26.68 0.37
C GLU A 50 1.00 26.71 1.70
N PRO A 51 0.33 26.54 2.87
CA PRO A 51 1.00 26.65 4.15
C PRO A 51 2.10 25.60 4.26
N GLU A 52 3.20 25.97 4.91
CA GLU A 52 4.20 24.99 5.33
C GLU A 52 3.60 24.19 6.50
N VAL A 53 3.40 22.90 6.28
CA VAL A 53 2.80 21.99 7.26
C VAL A 53 3.85 20.95 7.61
N ASP A 54 4.24 20.91 8.88
CA ASP A 54 5.05 19.81 9.39
C ASP A 54 4.12 18.62 9.68
N PHE A 55 4.25 17.57 8.86
CA PHE A 55 3.64 16.28 9.10
C PHE A 55 4.66 15.21 8.73
N ASN A 56 4.82 14.19 9.57
CA ASN A 56 5.76 13.11 9.35
C ASN A 56 5.17 11.79 9.85
N PHE A 57 5.58 10.70 9.22
CA PHE A 57 5.38 9.35 9.76
C PHE A 57 6.61 8.93 10.55
N PRO A 58 6.50 7.92 11.43
CA PRO A 58 7.66 7.31 12.08
C PRO A 58 8.77 6.96 11.08
N ASP A 59 10.02 7.20 11.45
CA ASP A 59 11.20 6.97 10.60
C ASP A 59 11.27 5.55 10.04
N ASP A 60 10.75 4.57 10.78
CA ASP A 60 10.73 3.18 10.33
C ASP A 60 9.85 3.00 9.07
N ILE A 61 8.70 3.68 9.02
CA ILE A 61 7.80 3.66 7.85
C ILE A 61 8.46 4.36 6.65
N ILE A 62 9.16 5.47 6.90
CA ILE A 62 9.82 6.22 5.83
C ILE A 62 11.00 5.45 5.26
N ASN A 63 11.83 4.87 6.12
CA ASN A 63 13.08 4.24 5.72
C ASN A 63 12.91 2.79 5.25
N LYS A 64 12.07 1.99 5.93
CA LYS A 64 11.84 0.58 5.57
C LYS A 64 10.62 0.36 4.69
N GLY A 65 9.69 1.32 4.67
CA GLY A 65 8.42 1.18 3.98
C GLY A 65 7.43 0.28 4.72
N ILE A 66 6.34 -0.03 4.04
CA ILE A 66 5.26 -0.88 4.54
C ILE A 66 5.30 -2.20 3.78
N LYS A 67 5.47 -3.29 4.52
CA LYS A 67 5.43 -4.65 3.99
C LYS A 67 4.03 -5.24 4.09
N PHE A 68 3.57 -5.86 3.01
CA PHE A 68 2.34 -6.63 2.93
C PHE A 68 2.65 -8.07 2.55
N GLY A 69 1.83 -8.98 3.08
CA GLY A 69 1.78 -10.35 2.62
C GLY A 69 1.20 -10.48 1.20
N PRO A 70 1.22 -11.69 0.63
CA PRO A 70 0.65 -11.95 -0.69
C PRO A 70 -0.87 -11.77 -0.78
N SER A 71 -1.60 -11.81 0.33
CA SER A 71 -3.05 -11.69 0.33
C SER A 71 -3.52 -10.23 0.21
N TYR A 72 -4.82 -10.04 -0.05
CA TYR A 72 -5.43 -8.73 0.13
C TYR A 72 -5.30 -8.30 1.60
N ASP A 73 -4.86 -7.06 1.81
CA ASP A 73 -4.74 -6.50 3.15
C ASP A 73 -4.79 -4.96 3.10
N VAL A 74 -5.11 -4.36 4.24
CA VAL A 74 -5.25 -2.91 4.40
C VAL A 74 -4.52 -2.46 5.65
N LYS A 75 -3.58 -1.54 5.49
CA LYS A 75 -2.92 -0.86 6.61
C LYS A 75 -3.40 0.56 6.73
N THR A 76 -3.61 0.98 7.98
CA THR A 76 -4.11 2.31 8.33
C THR A 76 -3.02 3.07 9.05
N LEU A 77 -2.65 4.23 8.52
CA LEU A 77 -1.71 5.16 9.12
C LEU A 77 -2.46 6.40 9.59
N TYR A 78 -1.96 6.98 10.68
CA TYR A 78 -2.48 8.20 11.26
C TYR A 78 -1.39 9.26 11.22
N PHE A 79 -1.77 10.49 10.87
CA PHE A 79 -0.86 11.63 10.94
C PHE A 79 -1.61 12.89 11.36
N ASN A 80 -0.85 13.82 11.94
CA ASN A 80 -1.36 15.11 12.38
C ASN A 80 -1.05 16.14 11.29
N ALA A 81 -2.09 16.83 10.83
CA ALA A 81 -1.98 18.01 9.98
C ALA A 81 -3.21 18.90 10.19
N PRO A 82 -3.13 20.22 9.94
CA PRO A 82 -4.29 21.10 10.02
C PRO A 82 -5.41 20.61 9.10
N ARG A 83 -6.66 20.62 9.58
CA ARG A 83 -7.83 20.18 8.78
C ARG A 83 -8.00 20.97 7.48
N LYS A 84 -7.61 22.24 7.46
CA LYS A 84 -7.67 23.10 6.26
C LYS A 84 -6.66 22.72 5.19
N SER A 85 -5.62 21.95 5.55
CA SER A 85 -4.58 21.49 4.64
C SER A 85 -4.97 20.11 4.12
N GLU A 86 -5.87 20.06 3.14
CA GLU A 86 -6.34 18.80 2.57
C GLU A 86 -5.18 18.04 1.89
N PRO A 87 -4.88 16.79 2.30
CA PRO A 87 -3.84 15.99 1.70
C PRO A 87 -4.16 15.57 0.27
N LYS A 88 -3.17 15.66 -0.61
CA LYS A 88 -3.21 15.09 -1.95
C LYS A 88 -2.42 13.79 -1.95
N VAL A 89 -3.06 12.69 -2.33
CA VAL A 89 -2.44 11.36 -2.38
C VAL A 89 -2.34 10.89 -3.82
N SER A 90 -1.18 10.40 -4.21
CA SER A 90 -0.98 9.71 -5.48
C SER A 90 -0.22 8.40 -5.27
N VAL A 91 -0.47 7.47 -6.19
CA VAL A 91 0.17 6.16 -6.21
C VAL A 91 1.07 6.06 -7.43
N GLU A 92 2.26 5.51 -7.26
CA GLU A 92 3.21 5.22 -8.32
C GLU A 92 3.62 3.75 -8.22
N GLU A 93 3.17 2.91 -9.15
CA GLU A 93 3.52 1.49 -9.19
C GLU A 93 4.76 1.27 -10.07
N ILE A 94 5.74 0.50 -9.58
CA ILE A 94 7.02 0.30 -10.29
C ILE A 94 6.94 -0.89 -11.26
N THR A 95 6.04 -1.83 -11.01
CA THR A 95 5.85 -3.02 -11.83
C THR A 95 5.12 -2.66 -13.12
N HIS A 96 5.71 -3.00 -14.28
CA HIS A 96 5.21 -2.71 -15.63
C HIS A 96 4.00 -3.57 -16.04
N THR A 97 3.12 -3.87 -15.10
CA THR A 97 1.87 -4.57 -15.33
C THR A 97 0.77 -3.53 -15.31
N TYR A 98 -0.13 -3.53 -16.29
CA TYR A 98 -1.33 -2.68 -16.35
C TYR A 98 -2.35 -3.01 -15.24
N GLU A 99 -1.90 -3.44 -14.06
CA GLU A 99 -2.72 -3.93 -12.96
C GLU A 99 -2.65 -2.93 -11.81
N GLU A 100 -3.76 -2.26 -11.53
CA GLU A 100 -3.92 -1.45 -10.33
C GLU A 100 -4.00 -2.39 -9.11
N TRP A 101 -2.89 -2.51 -8.38
CA TRP A 101 -2.80 -3.37 -7.20
C TRP A 101 -2.65 -2.60 -5.91
N LEU A 102 -2.25 -1.34 -5.98
CA LEU A 102 -2.06 -0.46 -4.83
C LEU A 102 -3.09 0.67 -4.88
N SER A 103 -3.92 0.77 -3.85
CA SER A 103 -4.94 1.81 -3.74
C SER A 103 -4.85 2.53 -2.40
N THR A 104 -5.32 3.78 -2.38
CA THR A 104 -5.27 4.61 -1.18
C THR A 104 -6.58 5.34 -0.94
N GLN A 105 -6.89 5.58 0.33
CA GLN A 105 -7.96 6.47 0.75
C GLN A 105 -7.43 7.36 1.86
N CYS A 106 -7.66 8.66 1.76
CA CYS A 106 -7.27 9.63 2.77
C CYS A 106 -8.48 10.46 3.19
N TYR A 107 -8.75 10.52 4.49
CA TYR A 107 -9.88 11.27 5.03
C TYR A 107 -9.58 11.73 6.45
N TYR A 108 -10.34 12.73 6.89
CA TYR A 108 -10.21 13.29 8.23
C TYR A 108 -11.31 12.73 9.12
N ASP A 109 -10.92 12.13 10.25
CA ASP A 109 -11.84 11.59 11.24
C ASP A 109 -11.26 11.73 12.65
N ASP A 110 -12.12 11.97 13.64
CA ASP A 110 -11.77 12.12 15.06
C ASP A 110 -10.50 12.95 15.35
N GLY A 111 -10.39 14.11 14.70
CA GLY A 111 -9.28 15.04 14.94
C GLY A 111 -7.97 14.72 14.20
N LYS A 112 -7.90 13.62 13.46
CA LYS A 112 -6.69 13.13 12.77
C LYS A 112 -6.93 12.85 11.29
N TRP A 113 -5.85 12.90 10.52
CA TRP A 113 -5.89 12.39 9.15
C TRP A 113 -5.57 10.90 9.14
N ILE A 114 -6.37 10.15 8.39
CA ILE A 114 -6.27 8.71 8.24
C ILE A 114 -5.90 8.40 6.80
N LEU A 115 -4.75 7.75 6.59
CA LEU A 115 -4.33 7.21 5.31
C LEU A 115 -4.48 5.69 5.33
N ARG A 116 -5.43 5.18 4.55
CA ARG A 116 -5.58 3.74 4.30
C ARG A 116 -4.83 3.38 3.03
N ILE A 117 -3.97 2.38 3.12
CA ILE A 117 -3.22 1.81 2.01
C ILE A 117 -3.70 0.36 1.87
N ALA A 118 -4.26 0.02 0.72
CA ALA A 118 -4.79 -1.30 0.43
C ALA A 118 -4.05 -1.91 -0.75
N VAL A 119 -3.78 -3.21 -0.64
CA VAL A 119 -3.16 -4.01 -1.70
C VAL A 119 -4.11 -5.11 -2.18
N SER A 120 -4.17 -5.36 -3.49
CA SER A 120 -4.80 -6.57 -4.04
C SER A 120 -3.93 -7.80 -3.74
N GLY A 121 -4.46 -9.01 -3.92
CA GLY A 121 -3.63 -10.22 -3.80
C GLY A 121 -2.52 -10.27 -4.85
N ASN A 122 -1.29 -10.64 -4.46
CA ASN A 122 -0.17 -10.83 -5.36
C ASN A 122 -0.15 -12.26 -5.90
N ASP A 123 -0.52 -12.42 -7.17
CA ASP A 123 -0.48 -13.69 -7.93
C ASP A 123 0.72 -13.83 -8.85
N LYS A 124 1.68 -12.92 -8.72
CA LYS A 124 2.90 -12.94 -9.51
C LYS A 124 3.95 -13.83 -8.86
N ASN A 125 4.95 -14.20 -9.67
CA ASN A 125 6.09 -15.01 -9.23
C ASN A 125 7.23 -14.16 -8.64
N SER A 126 7.00 -12.88 -8.36
CA SER A 126 7.98 -11.96 -7.79
C SER A 126 7.34 -10.94 -6.85
N ASP A 127 8.11 -10.50 -5.86
CA ASP A 127 7.72 -9.38 -5.00
C ASP A 127 7.44 -8.15 -5.88
N ARG A 128 6.43 -7.36 -5.51
CA ARG A 128 6.09 -6.12 -6.20
C ARG A 128 6.24 -4.91 -5.29
N ARG A 129 6.49 -3.76 -5.90
CA ARG A 129 6.81 -2.51 -5.20
C ARG A 129 6.07 -1.34 -5.82
N GLY A 130 5.58 -0.47 -4.96
CA GLY A 130 4.91 0.76 -5.31
C GLY A 130 5.23 1.85 -4.30
N TYR A 131 4.78 3.06 -4.60
CA TYR A 131 4.97 4.21 -3.74
C TYR A 131 3.65 4.91 -3.51
N VAL A 132 3.43 5.33 -2.28
CA VAL A 132 2.36 6.26 -1.92
C VAL A 132 3.00 7.61 -1.65
N ASN A 133 2.69 8.59 -2.48
CA ASN A 133 3.14 9.96 -2.31
C ASN A 133 2.03 10.76 -1.63
N LEU A 134 2.31 11.28 -0.44
CA LEU A 134 1.41 12.12 0.33
C LEU A 134 1.94 13.55 0.31
N LYS A 135 1.15 14.49 -0.20
CA LYS A 135 1.46 15.91 -0.18
C LYS A 135 0.46 16.64 0.73
N VAL A 136 0.95 17.45 1.67
CA VAL A 136 0.12 18.34 2.51
C VAL A 136 0.77 19.71 2.53
N GLY A 137 0.08 20.71 1.99
CA GLY A 137 0.70 22.02 1.75
C GLY A 137 1.97 21.87 0.89
N LYS A 138 3.07 22.53 1.29
CA LYS A 138 4.37 22.42 0.58
C LYS A 138 5.15 21.14 0.88
N SER A 139 4.78 20.38 1.91
CA SER A 139 5.49 19.19 2.36
C SER A 139 5.06 17.93 1.60
N MET A 140 6.02 17.04 1.31
CA MET A 140 5.79 15.79 0.61
C MET A 140 6.50 14.63 1.32
N THR A 141 5.81 13.50 1.41
CA THR A 141 6.33 12.25 1.95
C THR A 141 6.11 11.12 0.95
N LYS A 142 7.16 10.34 0.70
CA LYS A 142 7.10 9.14 -0.16
C LYS A 142 7.21 7.90 0.73
N ILE A 143 6.16 7.08 0.72
CA ILE A 143 6.11 5.82 1.46
C ILE A 143 6.34 4.68 0.48
N THR A 144 7.35 3.85 0.74
CA THR A 144 7.59 2.64 -0.05
C THR A 144 6.62 1.55 0.39
N VAL A 145 5.95 0.89 -0.55
CA VAL A 145 5.07 -0.26 -0.31
C VAL A 145 5.68 -1.48 -0.99
N ILE A 146 5.89 -2.54 -0.23
CA ILE A 146 6.45 -3.81 -0.70
C ILE A 146 5.41 -4.89 -0.45
N GLN A 147 4.98 -5.59 -1.51
CA GLN A 147 4.11 -6.74 -1.37
C GLN A 147 4.85 -8.01 -1.76
N LYS A 148 4.87 -8.96 -0.83
CA LYS A 148 5.56 -10.24 -0.98
C LYS A 148 4.79 -11.21 -1.86
N ILE A 149 5.51 -12.19 -2.41
CA ILE A 149 4.88 -13.36 -3.01
C ILE A 149 4.42 -14.35 -1.96
N ASP A 150 3.55 -15.23 -2.42
CA ASP A 150 3.14 -16.38 -1.66
C ASP A 150 4.09 -17.54 -1.89
N ASN A 151 5.04 -17.69 -0.98
CA ASN A 151 5.97 -18.80 -0.99
C ASN A 151 6.32 -19.17 0.43
N ILE A 152 6.26 -20.46 0.73
CA ILE A 152 6.74 -21.00 2.00
C ILE A 152 7.99 -21.83 1.80
N THR A 153 9.06 -21.52 2.54
CA THR A 153 10.27 -22.36 2.56
C THR A 153 10.36 -23.08 3.89
N ILE A 154 10.27 -24.41 3.88
CA ILE A 154 10.45 -25.22 5.09
C ILE A 154 11.95 -25.43 5.30
N GLN A 155 12.48 -24.97 6.43
CA GLN A 155 13.89 -25.11 6.77
C GLN A 155 14.18 -26.45 7.45
N THR A 156 13.19 -27.01 8.15
CA THR A 156 13.33 -28.30 8.83
C THR A 156 13.19 -29.45 7.82
N GLN A 157 14.25 -30.22 7.65
CA GLN A 157 14.19 -31.45 6.84
C GLN A 157 13.26 -32.50 7.49
N PRO A 158 12.68 -33.42 6.71
CA PRO A 158 12.00 -34.59 7.26
C PRO A 158 12.92 -35.34 8.24
N GLN A 159 12.44 -35.62 9.45
CA GLN A 159 13.21 -36.37 10.46
C GLN A 159 12.45 -37.62 10.91
N ILE A 160 13.22 -38.68 11.20
CA ILE A 160 12.73 -39.86 11.90
C ILE A 160 12.69 -39.53 13.40
N LEU A 161 11.50 -39.60 13.99
CA LEU A 161 11.31 -39.26 15.40
C LEU A 161 11.62 -40.46 16.32
N PRO A 162 12.30 -40.24 17.46
CA PRO A 162 12.54 -41.28 18.45
C PRO A 162 11.21 -41.79 19.03
N ASN A 163 11.26 -43.01 19.56
CA ASN A 163 10.08 -43.66 20.11
C ASN A 163 9.72 -43.22 21.54
N THR A 164 10.57 -42.45 22.22
CA THR A 164 10.41 -42.01 23.63
C THR A 164 9.36 -40.91 23.83
N GLY A 165 8.84 -40.33 22.75
CA GLY A 165 8.08 -39.09 22.82
C GLY A 165 8.99 -37.87 22.99
N GLY A 166 8.46 -36.70 22.70
CA GLY A 166 9.22 -35.45 22.75
C GLY A 166 8.56 -34.33 21.96
N GLU A 167 9.38 -33.34 21.58
CA GLU A 167 8.96 -32.19 20.80
C GLU A 167 9.91 -31.99 19.62
N LEU A 168 9.36 -31.69 18.44
CA LEU A 168 10.10 -31.24 17.26
C LEU A 168 9.68 -29.82 16.93
N LYS A 169 10.65 -28.91 16.79
CA LYS A 169 10.41 -27.56 16.31
C LYS A 169 10.57 -27.50 14.80
N ILE A 170 9.52 -27.09 14.12
CA ILE A 170 9.51 -26.95 12.66
C ILE A 170 9.57 -25.48 12.33
N ARG A 171 10.57 -25.10 11.53
CA ARG A 171 10.80 -23.73 11.11
C ARG A 171 10.51 -23.56 9.63
N PHE A 172 9.86 -22.46 9.30
CA PHE A 172 9.56 -22.08 7.93
C PHE A 172 9.69 -20.57 7.75
N ILE A 173 10.12 -20.17 6.55
CA ILE A 173 10.13 -18.79 6.10
C ILE A 173 8.86 -18.57 5.26
N SER A 174 8.06 -17.57 5.60
CA SER A 174 6.90 -17.12 4.83
C SER A 174 6.60 -15.65 5.12
N ALA A 175 6.07 -14.94 4.13
CA ALA A 175 5.64 -13.55 4.29
C ALA A 175 4.36 -13.37 5.13
N GLU A 176 3.60 -14.45 5.37
CA GLU A 176 2.40 -14.45 6.20
C GLU A 176 2.48 -15.57 7.23
N LYS A 177 1.82 -15.38 8.37
CA LYS A 177 1.69 -16.43 9.39
C LYS A 177 1.01 -17.67 8.77
N PRO A 178 1.69 -18.81 8.68
CA PRO A 178 1.13 -20.00 8.05
C PRO A 178 0.09 -20.66 8.93
N LYS A 179 -0.73 -21.49 8.29
CA LYS A 179 -1.59 -22.46 8.96
C LYS A 179 -0.93 -23.83 8.83
N VAL A 180 -0.91 -24.57 9.93
CA VAL A 180 -0.35 -25.92 9.99
C VAL A 180 -1.47 -26.86 10.43
N ALA A 181 -1.63 -27.97 9.71
CA ALA A 181 -2.58 -29.02 10.04
C ALA A 181 -1.88 -30.38 10.05
N ILE A 182 -2.24 -31.22 11.02
CA ILE A 182 -1.80 -32.62 11.06
C ILE A 182 -2.81 -33.46 10.29
N ASN A 183 -2.31 -34.24 9.34
CA ASN A 183 -3.10 -35.19 8.58
C ASN A 183 -2.56 -36.61 8.80
N TYR A 184 -3.45 -37.50 9.24
CA TYR A 184 -3.15 -38.91 9.45
C TYR A 184 -3.59 -39.72 8.23
N PRO A 185 -2.85 -40.77 7.83
CA PRO A 185 -3.32 -41.71 6.82
C PRO A 185 -4.71 -42.25 7.17
N ALA A 186 -5.59 -42.46 6.18
CA ALA A 186 -7.00 -42.80 6.37
C ALA A 186 -7.29 -44.05 7.24
N GLN A 187 -6.27 -44.85 7.55
CA GLN A 187 -6.35 -46.05 8.38
C GLN A 187 -5.84 -45.83 9.83
N SER A 188 -5.46 -44.60 10.19
CA SER A 188 -4.90 -44.25 11.50
C SER A 188 -5.86 -43.37 12.29
N ASN A 189 -6.56 -43.95 13.28
CA ASN A 189 -7.38 -43.23 14.26
C ASN A 189 -6.56 -42.53 15.37
N SER A 190 -5.25 -42.36 15.18
CA SER A 190 -4.32 -42.02 16.26
C SER A 190 -3.96 -40.54 16.28
N THR A 191 -4.39 -39.82 17.32
CA THR A 191 -3.97 -38.45 17.66
C THR A 191 -2.70 -38.48 18.54
N TRP A 192 -1.61 -38.97 17.95
CA TRP A 192 -0.36 -39.18 18.68
C TRP A 192 0.58 -37.98 18.66
N CYS A 193 0.31 -36.97 17.82
CA CYS A 193 0.99 -35.69 17.84
C CYS A 193 0.00 -34.52 17.83
N SER A 194 0.47 -33.37 18.33
CA SER A 194 -0.28 -32.11 18.43
C SER A 194 0.62 -30.94 18.06
N LEU A 195 0.01 -29.87 17.54
CA LEU A 195 0.68 -28.62 17.25
C LEU A 195 0.58 -27.70 18.47
N GLY A 196 1.67 -27.03 18.82
CA GLY A 196 1.61 -25.85 19.68
C GLY A 196 1.34 -24.57 18.89
N GLU A 197 1.51 -23.44 19.56
CA GLU A 197 1.30 -22.13 18.94
C GLU A 197 2.39 -21.82 17.92
N ILE A 198 1.98 -21.31 16.76
CA ILE A 198 2.90 -20.80 15.74
C ILE A 198 3.38 -19.42 16.19
N THR A 199 4.69 -19.29 16.38
CA THR A 199 5.35 -18.06 16.84
C THR A 199 6.26 -17.52 15.75
N GLU A 200 6.32 -16.20 15.60
CA GLU A 200 7.31 -15.53 14.74
C GLU A 200 8.58 -15.35 15.57
N VAL A 201 9.68 -15.95 15.11
CA VAL A 201 10.97 -15.99 15.83
C VAL A 201 12.00 -15.02 15.25
N ASP A 202 11.83 -14.65 13.99
CA ASP A 202 12.58 -13.62 13.26
C ASP A 202 11.70 -13.11 12.11
N GLU A 203 12.11 -12.03 11.43
CA GLU A 203 11.36 -11.45 10.32
C GLU A 203 11.03 -12.51 9.25
N ASP A 204 9.74 -12.65 8.94
CA ASP A 204 9.19 -13.64 7.99
C ASP A 204 9.51 -15.10 8.38
N THR A 205 9.99 -15.36 9.61
CA THR A 205 10.43 -16.68 10.06
C THR A 205 9.60 -17.13 11.25
N TYR A 206 8.93 -18.27 11.06
CA TYR A 206 8.00 -18.80 12.04
C TYR A 206 8.41 -20.19 12.49
N GLU A 207 8.07 -20.52 13.73
CA GLU A 207 8.32 -21.80 14.37
C GLU A 207 7.03 -22.38 14.94
N VAL A 208 6.81 -23.67 14.69
CA VAL A 208 5.74 -24.45 15.32
C VAL A 208 6.33 -25.65 16.06
N PRO A 209 6.09 -25.77 17.37
CA PRO A 209 6.44 -26.98 18.10
C PRO A 209 5.41 -28.08 17.80
N VAL A 210 5.89 -29.28 17.53
CA VAL A 210 5.11 -30.49 17.32
C VAL A 210 5.44 -31.47 18.43
N SER A 211 4.55 -31.57 19.40
CA SER A 211 4.69 -32.54 20.50
C SER A 211 4.19 -33.91 20.02
N TYR A 212 4.91 -34.98 20.34
CA TYR A 212 4.55 -36.34 19.98
C TYR A 212 4.70 -37.27 21.18
N LYS A 213 3.75 -38.21 21.30
CA LYS A 213 3.73 -39.19 22.38
C LYS A 213 4.79 -40.28 22.18
N GLU A 214 5.10 -41.00 23.24
CA GLU A 214 5.86 -42.25 23.16
C GLU A 214 5.18 -43.24 22.20
N ASN A 215 5.97 -44.10 21.54
CA ASN A 215 5.49 -45.17 20.68
C ASN A 215 6.12 -46.51 21.07
N THR A 216 5.35 -47.36 21.73
CA THR A 216 5.74 -48.73 22.08
C THR A 216 5.30 -49.76 21.04
N THR A 217 4.64 -49.31 19.96
CA THR A 217 3.96 -50.17 18.97
C THR A 217 4.64 -50.15 17.60
N TYR A 218 3.91 -50.44 16.51
CA TYR A 218 4.40 -50.38 15.14
C TYR A 218 4.76 -48.95 14.71
N GLY A 219 5.49 -48.83 13.60
CA GLY A 219 5.82 -47.54 13.01
C GLY A 219 4.56 -46.75 12.65
N ARG A 220 4.58 -45.44 12.87
CA ARG A 220 3.45 -44.53 12.60
C ARG A 220 3.93 -43.28 11.88
N ILE A 221 3.06 -42.72 11.03
CA ILE A 221 3.36 -41.59 10.15
C ILE A 221 2.29 -40.52 10.32
N ALA A 222 2.72 -39.28 10.37
CA ALA A 222 1.86 -38.10 10.31
C ALA A 222 2.41 -37.14 9.26
N LYS A 223 1.49 -36.56 8.47
CA LYS A 223 1.82 -35.54 7.49
C LYS A 223 1.46 -34.18 8.07
N LEU A 224 2.34 -33.20 7.88
CA LEU A 224 2.06 -31.82 8.21
C LEU A 224 1.76 -31.08 6.94
N TRP A 225 0.57 -30.51 6.87
CA TRP A 225 0.11 -29.68 5.79
C TRP A 225 0.30 -28.24 6.22
N ILE A 226 1.15 -27.53 5.49
CA ILE A 226 1.49 -26.15 5.80
C ILE A 226 1.01 -25.29 4.64
N THR A 227 0.22 -24.28 4.98
CA THR A 227 -0.46 -23.43 3.99
C THR A 227 -0.24 -21.96 4.32
N THR A 228 0.10 -21.17 3.31
CA THR A 228 0.22 -19.70 3.35
C THR A 228 -0.51 -19.20 2.12
N GLY A 229 -1.44 -18.25 2.27
CA GLY A 229 -2.26 -17.81 1.13
C GLY A 229 -2.84 -18.98 0.29
N ARG A 230 -2.27 -19.16 -0.90
CA ARG A 230 -2.45 -20.19 -1.94
C ARG A 230 -1.32 -21.24 -2.01
N ASP A 231 -0.12 -21.02 -1.47
CA ASP A 231 0.97 -22.02 -1.46
C ASP A 231 0.70 -23.11 -0.39
N ASN A 232 0.96 -24.36 -0.78
CA ASN A 232 0.70 -25.54 0.05
C ASN A 232 1.91 -26.47 -0.02
N LYS A 233 2.53 -26.75 1.13
CA LYS A 233 3.62 -27.73 1.24
C LYS A 233 3.30 -28.82 2.25
N VAL A 234 3.77 -30.03 1.95
CA VAL A 234 3.58 -31.20 2.80
C VAL A 234 4.92 -31.66 3.33
N LEU A 235 5.07 -31.65 4.66
CA LEU A 235 6.21 -32.26 5.34
C LEU A 235 5.79 -33.63 5.88
N LEU A 236 6.59 -34.66 5.60
CA LEU A 236 6.36 -36.02 6.10
C LEU A 236 7.22 -36.26 7.33
N SER A 237 6.61 -36.70 8.43
CA SER A 237 7.32 -37.15 9.63
C SER A 237 6.93 -38.60 9.94
N SER A 238 7.93 -39.45 10.19
CA SER A 238 7.73 -40.86 10.53
C SER A 238 8.43 -41.20 11.84
N SER A 239 7.84 -42.08 12.63
CA SER A 239 8.53 -42.75 13.74
C SER A 239 8.70 -44.21 13.33
N VAL A 240 9.95 -44.64 13.13
CA VAL A 240 10.30 -46.02 12.74
C VAL A 240 10.82 -46.76 13.96
N ARG A 241 10.26 -47.94 14.25
CA ARG A 241 10.85 -48.91 15.16
C ARG A 241 11.85 -49.76 14.37
N ASN A 242 13.13 -49.70 14.73
CA ASN A 242 14.05 -50.79 14.42
C ASN A 242 13.99 -51.77 15.60
N SER A 243 13.29 -52.89 15.42
CA SER A 243 13.48 -54.06 16.29
C SER A 243 13.23 -55.35 15.51
N LEU A 244 14.16 -55.66 14.60
CA LEU A 244 14.57 -57.04 14.34
C LEU A 244 16.04 -57.18 14.78
N MET A 245 16.30 -56.94 16.06
CA MET A 245 17.33 -57.71 16.77
C MET A 245 16.59 -58.78 17.57
N ASN A 246 17.06 -60.01 17.44
CA ASN A 246 16.63 -61.23 18.12
C ASN A 246 15.31 -61.84 17.63
N GLN A 247 15.39 -62.56 16.52
CA GLN A 247 14.83 -63.91 16.51
C GLN A 247 16.01 -64.90 16.55
N ARG A 248 16.11 -65.60 17.68
CA ARG A 248 16.80 -66.88 17.79
C ARG A 248 15.98 -67.94 17.06
#